data_AF-A0A3B9PS55-F1
#
_entry.id   AF-A0A3B9PS55-F1
#
_cell.length_a   1.000
_cell.length_b   1.000
_cell.length_c   1.000
_cell.angle_alpha   90.00
_cell.angle_beta   90.00
_cell.angle_gamma   90.00
#
_symmetry.space_group_name_H-M   'P 1'
#
loop_
_entity.id
_entity.type
_entity.pdbx_description
1 polymer ?
#
loop_
_entity_poly.entity_id
_entity_poly.type
_entity_poly.pdbx_seq_one_letter_code
_entity_poly.pdbx_strand_id
1 'polypeptide(L)'
;MNLNTFFEHLDQVEELTFVLPNGTYVPPHFHLTEVALVSKKFVDCGGTMRDENVISFQLWSANDYDHRLAPCRAYGIVERAQED
;
A
#
# COMPACT_ATOMS: atom_id res chain seq x y z
N MET A 1 -8.01 -0.94 3.19
CA MET A 1 -8.25 -0.14 1.96
C MET A 1 -8.23 -1.11 0.79
N ASN A 2 -9.19 -1.04 -0.14
CA ASN A 2 -9.11 -1.80 -1.39
C ASN A 2 -8.16 -1.07 -2.37
N LEU A 3 -7.68 -1.76 -3.41
CA LEU A 3 -6.67 -1.23 -4.31
C LEU A 3 -7.11 -0.01 -5.14
N ASN A 4 -8.33 -0.02 -5.66
CA ASN A 4 -8.82 1.11 -6.46
C ASN A 4 -8.90 2.39 -5.61
N THR A 5 -9.39 2.26 -4.38
CA THR A 5 -9.41 3.38 -3.43
C THR A 5 -7.98 3.89 -3.14
N PHE A 6 -6.96 3.02 -3.12
CA PHE A 6 -5.58 3.46 -2.95
C PHE A 6 -5.09 4.33 -4.11
N PHE A 7 -5.32 3.93 -5.36
CA PHE A 7 -4.95 4.72 -6.54
C PHE A 7 -5.68 6.08 -6.58
N GLU A 8 -7.00 6.07 -6.31
CA GLU A 8 -7.78 7.31 -6.23
C GLU A 8 -7.22 8.30 -5.20
N HIS A 9 -6.70 7.81 -4.07
CA HIS A 9 -6.07 8.69 -3.07
C HIS A 9 -4.73 9.23 -3.56
N LEU A 10 -3.90 8.41 -4.21
CA LEU A 10 -2.60 8.84 -4.72
C LEU A 10 -2.71 9.99 -5.73
N ASP A 11 -3.77 10.00 -6.54
CA ASP A 11 -4.00 11.04 -7.55
C ASP A 11 -4.46 12.39 -6.94
N GLN A 12 -4.88 12.40 -5.68
CA GLN A 12 -5.44 13.58 -5.00
C GLN A 12 -4.50 14.20 -3.96
N VAL A 13 -3.33 13.60 -3.71
CA VAL A 13 -2.40 14.05 -2.67
C VAL A 13 -1.09 14.52 -3.28
N GLU A 14 -0.53 15.59 -2.71
CA GLU A 14 0.80 16.09 -3.05
C GLU A 14 1.91 15.33 -2.31
N GLU A 15 1.58 14.78 -1.13
CA GLU A 15 2.52 14.07 -0.25
C GLU A 15 1.92 12.73 0.20
N LEU A 16 2.77 11.69 0.22
CA LEU A 16 2.39 10.36 0.71
C LEU A 16 2.84 10.19 2.17
N THR A 17 1.89 9.90 3.05
CA THR A 17 2.15 9.65 4.47
C THR A 17 1.47 8.36 4.91
N PHE A 18 2.13 7.59 5.78
CA PHE A 18 1.57 6.38 6.39
C PHE A 18 1.30 6.59 7.87
N VAL A 19 0.18 6.07 8.35
CA VAL A 19 -0.21 6.05 9.76
C VAL A 19 -0.37 4.61 10.20
N LEU A 20 0.35 4.23 11.25
CA LEU A 20 0.26 2.90 11.86
C LEU A 20 -1.08 2.74 12.58
N PRO A 21 -1.55 1.50 12.85
CA PRO A 21 -2.84 1.27 13.52
C PRO A 21 -2.96 1.92 14.92
N ASN A 22 -1.85 2.21 15.57
CA ASN A 22 -1.79 2.91 16.85
C ASN A 22 -1.87 4.45 16.72
N GLY A 23 -2.03 4.99 15.50
CA GLY A 23 -2.09 6.41 15.22
C GLY A 23 -0.74 7.08 15.00
N THR A 24 0.37 6.35 15.13
CA THR A 24 1.71 6.92 14.93
C THR A 24 2.01 7.11 13.43
N TYR A 25 2.50 8.29 13.07
CA TYR A 25 2.97 8.59 11.73
C TYR A 25 4.32 7.90 11.45
N VAL A 26 4.44 7.30 10.27
CA VAL A 26 5.73 6.84 9.73
C VAL A 26 6.54 8.08 9.31
N PRO A 27 7.84 8.16 9.64
CA PRO A 27 8.66 9.30 9.23
C PRO A 27 8.65 9.49 7.71
N PRO A 28 8.66 10.75 7.19
CA PRO A 28 8.48 11.04 5.76
C PRO A 28 9.63 10.54 4.88
N HIS A 29 10.77 10.17 5.47
CA HIS A 29 11.93 9.56 4.82
C HIS A 29 11.87 8.03 4.80
N PHE A 30 10.68 7.47 4.66
CA PHE A 30 10.50 6.04 4.51
C PHE A 30 10.88 5.59 3.09
N HIS A 31 11.40 4.38 3.00
CA HIS A 31 11.59 3.65 1.77
C HIS A 31 10.50 2.59 1.67
N LEU A 32 9.82 2.54 0.52
CA LEU A 32 8.98 1.40 0.17
C LEU A 32 9.88 0.31 -0.41
N THR A 33 10.13 -0.75 0.35
CA THR A 33 11.05 -1.82 -0.07
C THR A 33 10.34 -2.94 -0.81
N GLU A 34 9.10 -3.24 -0.43
CA GLU A 34 8.30 -4.31 -1.03
C GLU A 34 6.82 -3.93 -1.09
N VAL A 35 6.13 -4.44 -2.10
CA VAL A 35 4.67 -4.40 -2.26
C VAL A 35 4.18 -5.82 -2.52
N ALA A 36 3.18 -6.25 -1.77
CA ALA A 36 2.52 -7.53 -1.99
C ALA A 36 1.03 -7.32 -2.27
N LEU A 37 0.54 -7.89 -3.37
CA LEU A 37 -0.89 -8.05 -3.65
C LEU A 37 -1.33 -9.44 -3.18
N VAL A 38 -2.14 -9.49 -2.13
CA VAL A 38 -2.61 -10.73 -1.53
C VAL A 38 -4.08 -10.93 -1.86
N SER A 39 -4.35 -11.91 -2.73
CA SER A 39 -5.70 -12.31 -3.13
C SER A 39 -6.08 -13.62 -2.43
N LYS A 40 -7.14 -13.60 -1.64
CA LYS A 40 -7.64 -14.76 -0.89
C LYS A 40 -9.08 -15.05 -1.27
N LYS A 41 -9.38 -16.34 -1.45
CA LYS A 41 -10.76 -16.84 -1.58
C LYS A 41 -11.12 -17.66 -0.35
N PHE A 42 -12.25 -17.36 0.24
CA PHE A 42 -12.79 -18.06 1.40
C PHE A 42 -14.09 -18.76 1.01
N VAL A 43 -14.32 -19.92 1.61
CA VAL A 43 -15.58 -20.66 1.55
C VAL A 43 -15.93 -21.12 2.96
N ASP A 44 -17.17 -20.89 3.39
CA ASP A 44 -17.67 -21.39 4.68
C ASP A 44 -18.39 -22.75 4.55
N CYS A 45 -18.80 -23.35 5.68
CA CYS A 45 -19.52 -24.62 5.67
C CYS A 45 -20.91 -24.56 5.01
N GLY A 46 -21.46 -23.35 4.79
CA GLY A 46 -22.71 -23.12 4.07
C GLY A 46 -22.50 -22.88 2.56
N GLY A 47 -21.25 -22.86 2.08
CA GLY A 47 -20.92 -22.60 0.68
C GLY A 47 -20.88 -21.12 0.30
N THR A 48 -20.94 -20.20 1.27
CA THR A 48 -20.80 -18.77 1.00
C THR A 48 -19.37 -18.46 0.60
N MET A 49 -19.20 -17.85 -0.57
CA MET A 49 -17.90 -17.40 -1.07
C MET A 49 -17.61 -15.97 -0.61
N ARG A 50 -16.35 -15.70 -0.26
CA ARG A 50 -15.85 -14.34 -0.03
C ARG A 50 -14.47 -14.18 -0.64
N ASP A 51 -14.29 -13.14 -1.44
CA ASP A 51 -12.99 -12.73 -1.96
C ASP A 51 -12.43 -11.58 -1.11
N GLU A 52 -11.11 -11.58 -0.93
CA GLU A 52 -10.37 -10.53 -0.22
C GLU A 52 -9.11 -10.21 -1.01
N ASN A 53 -9.00 -8.96 -1.46
CA ASN A 53 -7.80 -8.44 -2.10
C ASN A 53 -7.20 -7.34 -1.22
N VAL A 54 -5.99 -7.57 -0.73
CA VAL A 54 -5.29 -6.66 0.19
C VAL A 54 -3.92 -6.35 -0.37
N ILE A 55 -3.54 -5.07 -0.31
CA ILE A 55 -2.16 -4.65 -0.57
C ILE A 55 -1.44 -4.54 0.76
N SER A 56 -0.21 -5.06 0.82
CA SER A 56 0.71 -4.90 1.93
C SER A 56 1.96 -4.16 1.48
N PHE A 57 2.44 -3.24 2.31
CA PHE A 57 3.64 -2.44 2.07
C PHE A 57 4.70 -2.77 3.13
N GLN A 58 5.93 -3.05 2.69
CA GLN A 58 7.07 -3.08 3.59
C GLN A 58 7.78 -1.72 3.56
N LEU A 59 7.85 -1.07 4.71
CA LEU A 59 8.46 0.24 4.89
C LEU A 59 9.75 0.12 5.71
N TRP A 60 10.78 0.86 5.31
CA TRP A 60 12.04 0.97 6.02
C TRP A 60 12.44 2.43 6.17
N SER A 61 12.77 2.90 7.37
CA SER A 61 13.27 4.26 7.58
C SER A 61 14.79 4.24 7.76
N ALA A 62 15.51 4.83 6.81
CA ALA A 62 16.97 4.93 6.84
C ALA A 62 17.42 6.33 7.28
N ASN A 63 18.73 6.56 7.40
CA ASN A 63 19.30 7.87 7.75
C ASN A 63 19.37 8.86 6.55
N ASP A 64 18.57 8.64 5.50
CA ASP A 64 18.45 9.55 4.35
C ASP A 64 17.22 10.44 4.52
N TYR A 65 17.36 11.49 5.33
CA TYR A 65 16.24 12.36 5.73
C TYR A 65 15.67 13.22 4.60
N ASP A 66 16.41 13.35 3.49
CA ASP A 66 15.99 14.08 2.30
C ASP A 66 15.18 13.19 1.33
N HIS A 67 15.17 11.88 1.54
CA HIS A 67 14.34 10.96 0.78
C HIS A 67 12.85 11.30 0.97
N ARG A 68 12.11 11.46 -0.13
CA ARG A 68 10.65 11.47 -0.13
C ARG A 68 10.11 10.65 -1.30
N LEU A 69 9.24 9.70 -1.00
CA LEU A 69 8.52 8.95 -2.01
C LEU A 69 7.34 9.78 -2.52
N ALA A 70 7.44 10.30 -3.74
CA ALA A 70 6.36 11.02 -4.38
C ALA A 70 5.16 10.09 -4.68
N PRO A 71 3.89 10.57 -4.55
CA PRO A 71 2.69 9.78 -4.86
C PRO A 71 2.71 9.13 -6.24
N CYS A 72 3.17 9.85 -7.28
CA CYS A 72 3.28 9.33 -8.64
C CYS A 72 4.25 8.13 -8.76
N ARG A 73 5.33 8.11 -7.96
CA ARG A 73 6.24 6.96 -7.90
C ARG A 73 5.61 5.80 -7.16
N ALA A 74 4.87 6.04 -6.08
CA ALA A 74 4.14 4.98 -5.38
C ALA A 74 3.10 4.32 -6.29
N TYR A 75 2.39 5.12 -7.11
CA TYR A 75 1.45 4.63 -8.11
C TYR A 75 2.13 3.60 -9.02
N GLY A 76 3.24 3.99 -9.69
CA GLY A 76 3.94 3.10 -10.62
C GLY A 76 4.62 1.89 -9.97
N ILE A 77 4.85 1.89 -8.64
CA ILE A 77 5.31 0.69 -7.93
C ILE A 77 4.15 -0.29 -7.73
N VAL A 78 2.97 0.21 -7.34
CA VAL A 78 1.80 -0.63 -7.10
C VAL A 78 1.22 -1.15 -8.41
N GLU A 79 1.20 -0.36 -9.47
CA GLU A 79 0.78 -0.78 -10.81
C GLU A 79 1.62 -1.97 -11.30
N ARG A 80 2.95 -1.90 -11.17
CA ARG A 80 3.84 -3.02 -11.51
C ARG A 80 3.64 -4.27 -10.65
N ALA A 81 3.12 -4.15 -9.43
CA ALA A 81 2.79 -5.31 -8.60
C ALA A 81 1.51 -6.04 -9.07
N GLN A 82 0.78 -5.47 -10.03
CA GLN A 82 -0.38 -6.08 -10.67
C GLN A 82 -0.07 -6.70 -12.04
N GLU A 83 1.04 -6.33 -12.65
CA GLU A 83 1.48 -6.90 -13.92
C GLU A 83 2.05 -8.31 -13.66
N ASP A 84 1.45 -9.31 -14.30
CA ASP A 84 1.80 -10.74 -14.18
C ASP A 84 3.27 -11.05 -14.53
#